data_AF-A0A954KZ69-F1
#
_entry.id   AF-A0A954KZ69-F1
#
_cell.length_a   1.000
_cell.length_b   1.000
_cell.length_c   1.000
_cell.angle_alpha   90.00
_cell.angle_beta   90.00
_cell.angle_gamma   90.00
#
_symmetry.space_group_name_H-M   'P 1'
#
loop_
_entity.id
_entity.type
_entity.pdbx_description
1 polymer ?
#
loop_
_entity_poly.entity_id
_entity_poly.type
_entity_poly.pdbx_seq_one_letter_code
_entity_poly.pdbx_strand_id
1 'polypeptide(L)'
;GDTVGEDAATGFLVAAAALLPGQIGKDEASMRLARQDELDEIIVGTSAAFLGLTIGCARCHEHKFDPIPQADYYALQAYFAGVRYGDRELRGPDYESRRARAEAMQTEIDSVRNVLTELEPPAFTARTLIIDDEDADRTAVLAEKNGHGTNPEGNQRGYRDDPGSSVRMPNLSRSRYTWWTNIAGNDVFTWNPAVAGRFRLWISWGVHGSGVHTRDARYVLDADGDLQTTTDQQEIARADQYYFAGQTEGESEQKPLWSGLLDTGSHDFTPTTRLILRGGETGTGITADVIVLQEEPTAPTTTSTAGTTTTTATATPTTAPPSLRSPVSALRTVEKFVPVSAKFVRFTSRATIDNNRHQPCLDELQVFSAKDPGRNLAAADFGTRPSSSGNLSETGKHQLKHINDGRFGNDFSWISDELGRGWVQLEFPAAETIDRIEWSRDRQGKFADRLPVDYQIEVSLDGRQWTLVSSSQDRLPYGTPNNERATTVRNIRQRGEPGPGNAAGSDSVADLANRLLQLETEQSELRKPQLVFGGQFGDPEATFVMHRGDPEQPEAEIHPHIPVIFGETSLPAG
;
A
#
# COMPACT_ATOMS: atom_id res chain seq x y z
N GLY A 1 -28.03 28.05 8.02
CA GLY A 1 -26.84 27.28 8.43
C GLY A 1 -26.04 26.92 7.21
N ASP A 2 -26.47 25.88 6.50
CA ASP A 2 -25.71 25.25 5.43
C ASP A 2 -25.31 26.18 4.26
N THR A 3 -26.26 26.99 3.79
CA THR A 3 -26.08 27.96 2.68
C THR A 3 -25.29 29.21 3.04
N VAL A 4 -25.12 29.48 4.34
CA VAL A 4 -24.45 30.69 4.86
C VAL A 4 -23.18 30.36 5.64
N GLY A 5 -22.74 29.10 5.63
CA GLY A 5 -21.50 28.66 6.29
C GLY A 5 -21.59 28.51 7.82
N GLU A 6 -22.79 28.57 8.39
CA GLU A 6 -23.02 28.44 9.84
C GLU A 6 -23.42 27.01 10.19
N ASP A 7 -22.47 26.08 10.09
CA ASP A 7 -22.70 24.64 10.27
C ASP A 7 -23.22 24.31 11.67
N ALA A 8 -22.72 24.98 12.71
CA ALA A 8 -23.17 24.79 14.09
C ALA A 8 -24.68 25.07 14.28
N ALA A 9 -25.25 26.01 13.50
CA ALA A 9 -26.68 26.31 13.55
C ALA A 9 -27.55 25.14 13.05
N THR A 10 -26.99 24.23 12.24
CA THR A 10 -27.72 23.03 11.76
C THR A 10 -27.92 21.99 12.85
N GLY A 11 -27.09 22.01 13.91
CA GLY A 11 -27.24 21.15 15.07
C GLY A 11 -28.55 21.40 15.84
N PHE A 12 -29.11 22.61 15.77
CA PHE A 12 -30.40 22.92 16.38
C PHE A 12 -31.52 22.02 15.85
N LEU A 13 -31.55 21.77 14.53
CA LEU A 13 -32.59 20.97 13.91
C LEU A 13 -32.61 19.55 14.48
N VAL A 14 -31.46 18.99 14.83
CA VAL A 14 -31.31 17.61 15.29
C VAL A 14 -30.97 17.51 16.79
N ALA A 15 -31.35 18.52 17.57
CA ALA A 15 -31.04 18.57 19.00
C ALA A 15 -31.97 17.68 19.86
N ALA A 16 -33.11 17.28 19.31
CA ALA A 16 -34.10 16.45 19.97
C ALA A 16 -33.78 14.95 19.86
N ALA A 17 -34.37 14.15 20.75
CA ALA A 17 -34.13 12.70 20.79
C ALA A 17 -34.71 12.02 19.55
N ALA A 18 -33.90 11.20 18.88
CA ALA A 18 -34.31 10.38 17.76
C ALA A 18 -33.74 8.96 17.91
N LEU A 19 -34.42 7.98 17.31
CA LEU A 19 -33.87 6.63 17.20
C LEU A 19 -32.81 6.62 16.09
N LEU A 20 -31.59 6.24 16.41
CA LEU A 20 -30.49 6.14 15.45
C LEU A 20 -30.44 4.76 14.78
N PRO A 21 -29.74 4.62 13.64
CA PRO A 21 -29.48 3.32 13.02
C PRO A 21 -28.96 2.29 14.04
N GLY A 22 -29.66 1.16 14.16
CA GLY A 22 -29.40 0.12 15.17
C GLY A 22 -30.35 0.12 16.37
N GLN A 23 -31.09 1.21 16.59
CA GLN A 23 -32.20 1.29 17.57
C GLN A 23 -33.57 1.08 16.92
N ILE A 24 -33.66 1.24 15.60
CA ILE A 24 -34.86 1.07 14.78
C ILE A 24 -35.02 -0.40 14.37
N GLY A 25 -36.27 -0.89 14.34
CA GLY A 25 -36.61 -2.21 13.78
C GLY A 25 -36.18 -2.34 12.31
N LYS A 26 -35.88 -3.57 11.87
CA LYS A 26 -35.39 -3.82 10.50
C LYS A 26 -36.50 -3.81 9.44
N ASP A 27 -37.77 -3.83 9.85
CA ASP A 27 -38.90 -3.77 8.94
C ASP A 27 -39.21 -2.34 8.48
N GLU A 28 -39.77 -2.21 7.28
CA GLU A 28 -40.05 -0.91 6.65
C GLU A 28 -41.04 -0.05 7.44
N ALA A 29 -41.96 -0.66 8.19
CA ALA A 29 -42.93 0.08 9.01
C ALA A 29 -42.25 0.76 10.20
N SER A 30 -41.36 0.04 10.90
CA SER A 30 -40.53 0.62 11.96
C SER A 30 -39.65 1.76 11.46
N MET A 31 -39.06 1.62 10.27
CA MET A 31 -38.24 2.66 9.65
C MET A 31 -39.04 3.92 9.28
N ARG A 32 -40.24 3.75 8.70
CA ARG A 32 -41.14 4.88 8.38
C ARG A 32 -41.66 5.59 9.63
N LEU A 33 -41.98 4.84 10.69
CA LEU A 33 -42.41 5.40 11.96
C LEU A 33 -41.30 6.23 12.61
N ALA A 34 -40.10 5.66 12.74
CA ALA A 34 -38.94 6.38 13.28
C ALA A 34 -38.65 7.65 12.48
N ARG A 35 -38.80 7.60 11.15
CA ARG A 35 -38.61 8.77 10.28
C ARG A 35 -39.65 9.87 10.53
N GLN A 36 -40.91 9.50 10.76
CA GLN A 36 -41.95 10.47 11.08
C GLN A 36 -41.75 11.08 12.47
N ASP A 37 -41.29 10.30 13.44
CA ASP A 37 -40.96 10.80 14.78
C ASP A 37 -39.77 11.76 14.73
N GLU A 38 -38.72 11.46 13.97
CA GLU A 38 -37.60 12.39 13.72
C GLU A 38 -38.09 13.74 13.19
N LEU A 39 -38.93 13.72 12.14
CA LEU A 39 -39.45 14.93 11.53
C LEU A 39 -40.35 15.71 12.48
N ASP A 40 -41.18 15.03 13.26
CA ASP A 40 -42.04 15.64 14.27
C ASP A 40 -41.21 16.41 15.31
N GLU A 41 -40.14 15.81 15.82
CA GLU A 41 -39.24 16.47 16.78
C GLU A 41 -38.58 17.74 16.19
N ILE A 42 -38.16 17.70 14.92
CA ILE A 42 -37.64 18.89 14.22
C ILE A 42 -38.70 20.00 14.16
N ILE A 43 -39.93 19.65 13.76
CA ILE A 43 -41.04 20.60 13.58
C ILE A 43 -41.45 21.20 14.92
N VAL A 44 -41.65 20.36 15.94
CA VAL A 44 -42.08 20.79 17.27
C VAL A 44 -41.01 21.69 17.89
N GLY A 45 -39.74 21.28 17.84
CA GLY A 45 -38.63 22.07 18.37
C GLY A 45 -38.50 23.43 17.67
N THR A 46 -38.56 23.45 16.34
CA THR A 46 -38.44 24.69 15.54
C THR A 46 -39.63 25.62 15.74
N SER A 47 -40.85 25.08 15.74
CA SER A 47 -42.08 25.87 15.92
C SER A 47 -42.14 26.47 17.32
N ALA A 48 -41.77 25.72 18.35
CA ALA A 48 -41.73 26.23 19.72
C ALA A 48 -40.67 27.33 19.88
N ALA A 49 -39.45 27.09 19.38
CA ALA A 49 -38.33 28.00 19.59
C ALA A 49 -38.45 29.33 18.80
N PHE A 50 -38.91 29.27 17.55
CA PHE A 50 -38.90 30.44 16.66
C PHE A 50 -40.27 31.05 16.40
N LEU A 51 -41.35 30.26 16.47
CA LEU A 51 -42.72 30.75 16.21
C LEU A 51 -43.51 30.94 17.51
N GLY A 52 -43.05 30.37 18.63
CA GLY A 52 -43.79 30.37 19.89
C GLY A 52 -45.06 29.53 19.86
N LEU A 53 -45.15 28.55 18.96
CA LEU A 53 -46.34 27.72 18.74
C LEU A 53 -46.11 26.26 19.15
N THR A 54 -47.11 25.65 19.77
CA THR A 54 -47.12 24.22 20.12
C THR A 54 -47.87 23.40 19.07
N ILE A 55 -47.25 23.17 17.91
CA ILE A 55 -47.96 22.60 16.75
C ILE A 55 -48.20 21.08 16.81
N GLY A 56 -47.51 20.33 17.70
CA GLY A 56 -47.46 18.87 17.65
C GLY A 56 -48.82 18.13 17.72
N CYS A 57 -49.87 18.70 18.32
CA CYS A 57 -51.20 18.09 18.29
C CYS A 57 -51.77 17.98 16.86
N ALA A 58 -51.38 18.92 15.98
CA ALA A 58 -51.79 18.97 14.59
C ALA A 58 -51.32 17.76 13.77
N ARG A 59 -50.34 16.99 14.26
CA ARG A 59 -49.86 15.76 13.62
C ARG A 59 -51.00 14.75 13.40
N CYS A 60 -51.86 14.57 14.41
CA CYS A 60 -52.85 13.50 14.39
C CYS A 60 -54.29 13.99 14.12
N HIS A 61 -54.57 15.27 14.40
CA HIS A 61 -55.89 15.86 14.23
C HIS A 61 -55.78 17.38 14.18
N GLU A 62 -56.82 18.08 13.72
CA GLU A 62 -56.86 19.55 13.77
C GLU A 62 -56.48 20.09 15.15
N HIS A 63 -55.61 21.10 15.20
CA HIS A 63 -55.08 21.56 16.48
C HIS A 63 -56.20 21.99 17.44
N LYS A 64 -56.08 21.62 18.72
CA LYS A 64 -57.20 21.66 19.67
C LYS A 64 -57.70 23.07 20.01
N PHE A 65 -56.80 24.05 20.01
CA PHE A 65 -57.08 25.41 20.49
C PHE A 65 -56.78 26.46 19.43
N ASP A 66 -55.60 26.38 18.84
CA ASP A 66 -55.20 27.26 17.73
C ASP A 66 -55.75 26.80 16.38
N PRO A 67 -56.06 27.72 15.45
CA PRO A 67 -56.59 27.42 14.12
C PRO A 67 -55.47 26.92 13.19
N ILE A 68 -54.87 25.79 13.54
CA ILE A 68 -53.82 25.15 12.75
C ILE A 68 -54.36 23.85 12.16
N PRO A 69 -54.59 23.82 10.84
CA PRO A 69 -54.98 22.62 10.15
C PRO A 69 -53.96 21.48 10.27
N GLN A 70 -54.39 20.22 10.26
CA GLN A 70 -53.46 19.08 10.13
C GLN A 70 -52.62 19.20 8.85
N ALA A 71 -53.22 19.69 7.76
CA ALA A 71 -52.51 19.95 6.51
C ALA A 71 -51.32 20.91 6.71
N ASP A 72 -51.47 21.96 7.51
CA ASP A 72 -50.42 22.94 7.76
C ASP A 72 -49.24 22.35 8.55
N TYR A 73 -49.50 21.40 9.44
CA TYR A 73 -48.44 20.65 10.12
C TYR A 73 -47.58 19.88 9.11
N TYR A 74 -48.21 19.14 8.19
CA TYR A 74 -47.48 18.37 7.19
C TYR A 74 -46.85 19.25 6.11
N ALA A 75 -47.45 20.39 5.79
CA ALA A 75 -46.81 21.40 4.94
C ALA A 75 -45.53 21.95 5.57
N LEU A 76 -45.53 22.17 6.90
CA LEU A 76 -44.34 22.58 7.63
C LEU A 76 -43.30 21.44 7.68
N GLN A 77 -43.75 20.19 7.89
CA GLN A 77 -42.91 18.99 7.79
C GLN A 77 -42.17 18.91 6.46
N ALA A 78 -42.85 19.21 5.35
CA ALA A 78 -42.29 19.10 4.01
C ALA A 78 -41.06 19.99 3.79
N TYR A 79 -40.94 21.13 4.48
CA TYR A 79 -39.71 21.95 4.43
C TYR A 79 -38.49 21.25 5.05
N PHE A 80 -38.70 20.35 6.01
CA PHE A 80 -37.64 19.62 6.73
C PHE A 80 -37.47 18.18 6.24
N ALA A 81 -38.27 17.72 5.28
CA ALA A 81 -38.26 16.34 4.78
C ALA A 81 -36.87 15.88 4.28
N GLY A 82 -36.03 16.81 3.81
CA GLY A 82 -34.65 16.55 3.38
C GLY A 82 -33.61 16.50 4.51
N VAL A 83 -33.99 16.76 5.76
CA VAL A 83 -33.06 16.78 6.92
C VAL A 83 -32.94 15.39 7.53
N ARG A 84 -31.71 14.94 7.78
CA ARG A 84 -31.39 13.68 8.48
C ARG A 84 -30.41 13.92 9.64
N TYR A 85 -30.50 13.07 10.65
CA TYR A 85 -29.54 13.00 11.75
C TYR A 85 -28.24 12.33 11.27
N GLY A 86 -27.08 12.93 11.54
CA GLY A 86 -25.81 12.29 11.22
C GLY A 86 -24.57 13.14 11.48
N ASP A 87 -23.41 12.54 11.24
CA ASP A 87 -22.13 13.24 11.31
C ASP A 87 -21.92 14.11 10.06
N ARG A 88 -21.45 15.35 10.25
CA ARG A 88 -21.03 16.24 9.17
C ARG A 88 -19.71 16.92 9.51
N GLU A 89 -18.93 17.25 8.49
CA GLU A 89 -17.71 18.04 8.68
C GLU A 89 -18.07 19.47 9.09
N LEU A 90 -17.42 19.96 10.14
CA LEU A 90 -17.55 21.32 10.65
C LEU A 90 -16.60 22.26 9.91
N ARG A 91 -17.15 23.22 9.18
CA ARG A 91 -16.39 24.33 8.59
C ARG A 91 -16.22 25.47 9.59
N GLY A 92 -15.48 25.18 10.66
CA GLY A 92 -15.20 26.15 11.72
C GLY A 92 -14.28 27.31 11.25
N PRO A 93 -14.00 28.30 12.12
CA PRO A 93 -13.20 29.48 11.77
C PRO A 93 -11.81 29.19 11.20
N ASP A 94 -11.23 28.03 11.53
CA ASP A 94 -9.91 27.60 11.07
C ASP A 94 -9.97 26.64 9.87
N TYR A 95 -11.15 26.25 9.37
CA TYR A 95 -11.31 25.24 8.31
C TYR A 95 -10.52 25.60 7.05
N GLU A 96 -10.80 26.76 6.46
CA GLU A 96 -10.14 27.22 5.24
C GLU A 96 -8.62 27.38 5.46
N SER A 97 -8.22 27.87 6.64
CA SER A 97 -6.81 28.01 7.02
C SER A 97 -6.10 26.64 7.10
N ARG A 98 -6.72 25.64 7.73
CA ARG A 98 -6.18 24.28 7.83
C ARG A 98 -6.07 23.63 6.45
N ARG A 99 -7.11 23.76 5.61
CA ARG A 99 -7.12 23.26 4.22
C ARG A 99 -6.02 23.90 3.39
N ALA A 100 -5.93 25.23 3.39
CA ALA A 100 -4.90 25.98 2.66
C ALA A 100 -3.48 25.64 3.14
N ARG A 101 -3.26 25.49 4.46
CA ARG A 101 -1.96 25.05 5.01
C ARG A 101 -1.58 23.64 4.56
N ALA A 102 -2.54 22.71 4.60
CA ALA A 102 -2.30 21.34 4.13
C ALA A 102 -1.97 21.30 2.64
N GLU A 103 -2.62 22.14 1.82
CA GLU A 103 -2.33 22.28 0.40
C GLU A 103 -0.96 22.91 0.15
N ALA A 104 -0.59 23.97 0.89
CA ALA A 104 0.73 24.60 0.78
C ALA A 104 1.88 23.64 1.13
N MET A 105 1.70 22.81 2.17
CA MET A 105 2.68 21.78 2.56
C MET A 105 2.95 20.74 1.46
N GLN A 106 2.02 20.55 0.52
CA GLN A 106 2.18 19.59 -0.57
C GLN A 106 3.44 19.88 -1.38
N THR A 107 3.74 21.16 -1.62
CA THR A 107 4.93 21.57 -2.39
C THR A 107 6.23 21.17 -1.68
N GLU A 108 6.31 21.34 -0.36
CA GLU A 108 7.48 20.96 0.43
C GLU A 108 7.63 19.43 0.50
N ILE A 109 6.52 18.72 0.73
CA ILE A 109 6.46 17.25 0.71
C ILE A 109 6.98 16.72 -0.63
N ASP A 110 6.49 17.26 -1.74
CA ASP A 110 6.90 16.81 -3.08
C ASP A 110 8.36 17.17 -3.36
N SER A 111 8.84 18.32 -2.89
CA SER A 111 10.26 18.68 -2.98
C SER A 111 11.15 17.68 -2.25
N VAL A 112 10.86 17.37 -0.97
CA VAL A 112 11.66 16.42 -0.18
C VAL A 112 11.57 15.00 -0.76
N ARG A 113 10.37 14.59 -1.18
CA ARG A 113 10.14 13.29 -1.82
C ARG A 113 10.94 13.17 -3.13
N ASN A 114 10.94 14.21 -3.96
CA ASN A 114 11.73 14.22 -5.18
C ASN A 114 13.23 14.07 -4.90
N VAL A 115 13.77 14.75 -3.88
CA VAL A 115 15.18 14.58 -3.48
C VAL A 115 15.45 13.14 -3.03
N LEU A 116 14.58 12.54 -2.21
CA LEU A 116 14.74 11.15 -1.78
C LEU A 116 14.66 10.17 -2.96
N THR A 117 13.72 10.36 -3.89
CA THR A 117 13.64 9.60 -5.15
C THR A 117 14.88 9.82 -6.02
N GLU A 118 15.47 11.01 -5.98
CA GLU A 118 16.71 11.27 -6.72
C GLU A 118 17.91 10.48 -6.16
N LEU A 119 17.95 10.33 -4.85
CA LEU A 119 19.01 9.60 -4.16
C LEU A 119 18.78 8.07 -4.17
N GLU A 120 17.54 7.61 -4.31
CA GLU A 120 17.23 6.18 -4.36
C GLU A 120 18.00 5.47 -5.48
N PRO A 121 18.68 4.34 -5.19
CA PRO A 121 19.41 3.61 -6.20
C PRO A 121 18.51 3.19 -7.38
N PRO A 122 19.02 3.25 -8.62
CA PRO A 122 18.36 2.64 -9.76
C PRO A 122 18.01 1.18 -9.51
N ALA A 123 16.91 0.73 -10.09
CA ALA A 123 16.46 -0.66 -10.07
C ALA A 123 17.59 -1.59 -10.49
N PHE A 124 17.68 -2.68 -9.75
CA PHE A 124 18.66 -3.72 -9.99
C PHE A 124 18.10 -4.72 -11.01
N THR A 125 18.68 -4.72 -12.21
CA THR A 125 18.19 -5.54 -13.33
C THR A 125 18.80 -6.94 -13.36
N ALA A 126 19.78 -7.23 -12.50
CA ALA A 126 20.30 -8.59 -12.34
C ALA A 126 19.34 -9.42 -11.46
N ARG A 127 19.53 -10.74 -11.45
CA ARG A 127 18.57 -11.63 -10.77
C ARG A 127 18.67 -11.48 -9.26
N THR A 128 17.51 -11.36 -8.62
CA THR A 128 17.36 -11.50 -7.18
C THR A 128 16.37 -12.63 -6.91
N LEU A 129 16.74 -13.54 -6.00
CA LEU A 129 15.91 -14.66 -5.57
C LEU A 129 15.69 -14.55 -4.08
N ILE A 130 14.43 -14.68 -3.65
CA ILE A 130 14.05 -14.81 -2.25
C ILE A 130 13.36 -16.16 -2.14
N ILE A 131 14.01 -17.11 -1.47
CA ILE A 131 13.56 -18.50 -1.39
C ILE A 131 13.20 -18.78 0.07
N ASP A 132 11.92 -18.97 0.30
CA ASP A 132 11.35 -19.35 1.59
C ASP A 132 11.54 -20.86 1.84
N ASP A 133 11.63 -21.29 3.10
CA ASP A 133 11.81 -22.71 3.44
C ASP A 133 10.59 -23.59 3.08
N GLU A 134 9.46 -22.95 2.75
CA GLU A 134 8.26 -23.61 2.25
C GLU A 134 8.06 -23.46 0.73
N ASP A 135 9.04 -22.90 0.00
CA ASP A 135 9.03 -22.89 -1.47
C ASP A 135 9.23 -24.30 -2.03
N ALA A 136 8.12 -24.96 -2.36
CA ALA A 136 8.11 -26.35 -2.83
C ALA A 136 8.87 -26.57 -4.14
N ASP A 137 9.07 -25.54 -4.96
CA ASP A 137 9.79 -25.65 -6.23
C ASP A 137 11.31 -25.50 -6.05
N ARG A 138 11.74 -24.91 -4.93
CA ARG A 138 13.12 -24.49 -4.69
C ARG A 138 13.71 -25.02 -3.38
N THR A 139 13.06 -25.99 -2.75
CA THR A 139 13.54 -26.60 -1.50
C THR A 139 13.35 -28.11 -1.51
N ALA A 140 14.11 -28.83 -0.68
CA ALA A 140 13.85 -30.24 -0.42
C ALA A 140 14.12 -30.58 1.05
N VAL A 141 13.21 -31.37 1.62
CA VAL A 141 13.22 -31.81 3.02
C VAL A 141 13.91 -33.16 3.10
N LEU A 142 14.96 -33.27 3.92
CA LEU A 142 15.79 -34.49 4.02
C LEU A 142 15.54 -35.27 5.31
N ALA A 143 14.98 -34.62 6.32
CA ALA A 143 14.57 -35.21 7.59
C ALA A 143 13.12 -34.87 7.94
N GLU A 144 12.48 -35.68 8.78
CA GLU A 144 11.11 -35.44 9.25
C GLU A 144 11.02 -34.09 9.98
N LYS A 145 10.13 -33.21 9.51
CA LYS A 145 9.87 -31.90 10.14
C LYS A 145 9.22 -32.11 11.50
N ASN A 146 9.68 -31.40 12.52
CA ASN A 146 9.00 -31.38 13.81
C ASN A 146 7.84 -30.38 13.85
N GLY A 147 7.90 -29.32 13.02
CA GLY A 147 6.83 -28.34 12.88
C GLY A 147 7.37 -26.95 12.54
N HIS A 148 6.63 -25.92 12.98
CA HIS A 148 6.97 -24.52 12.74
C HIS A 148 7.05 -23.72 14.04
N GLY A 149 7.95 -22.73 14.07
CA GLY A 149 7.88 -21.63 15.02
C GLY A 149 7.09 -20.48 14.40
N THR A 150 6.06 -19.99 15.09
CA THR A 150 5.22 -18.88 14.59
C THR A 150 5.66 -17.57 15.23
N ASN A 151 6.09 -16.60 14.42
CA ASN A 151 6.51 -15.30 14.93
C ASN A 151 5.36 -14.60 15.66
N PRO A 152 5.60 -14.08 16.87
CA PRO A 152 4.58 -13.35 17.62
C PRO A 152 4.14 -12.08 16.89
N GLU A 153 2.89 -11.68 17.09
CA GLU A 153 2.38 -10.39 16.61
C GLU A 153 3.14 -9.23 17.26
N GLY A 154 3.40 -8.17 16.48
CA GLY A 154 4.16 -7.01 16.95
C GLY A 154 5.18 -6.54 15.92
N ASN A 155 5.64 -5.30 16.11
CA ASN A 155 6.55 -4.61 15.19
C ASN A 155 8.01 -4.56 15.70
N GLN A 156 8.32 -5.28 16.78
CA GLN A 156 9.68 -5.39 17.31
C GLN A 156 10.55 -6.30 16.42
N ARG A 157 11.87 -6.25 16.63
CA ARG A 157 12.82 -7.02 15.81
C ARG A 157 12.46 -8.52 15.75
N GLY A 158 12.28 -9.04 14.55
CA GLY A 158 12.00 -10.46 14.30
C GLY A 158 10.57 -10.92 14.65
N TYR A 159 9.70 -10.01 15.08
CA TYR A 159 8.27 -10.27 15.23
C TYR A 159 7.61 -10.26 13.84
N ARG A 160 6.38 -10.76 13.76
CA ARG A 160 5.64 -10.90 12.50
C ARG A 160 5.59 -9.59 11.71
N ASP A 161 5.35 -8.49 12.39
CA ASP A 161 5.07 -7.19 11.79
C ASP A 161 6.32 -6.26 11.81
N ASP A 162 7.55 -6.80 12.00
CA ASP A 162 8.82 -6.03 12.01
C ASP A 162 9.02 -5.33 10.66
N PRO A 163 8.88 -3.98 10.59
CA PRO A 163 9.01 -3.24 9.35
C PRO A 163 10.48 -2.98 8.95
N GLY A 164 11.44 -3.50 9.73
CA GLY A 164 12.86 -3.28 9.55
C GLY A 164 13.30 -1.91 10.04
N SER A 165 14.51 -1.50 9.63
CA SER A 165 15.07 -0.19 9.96
C SER A 165 16.01 0.29 8.86
N SER A 166 16.62 1.46 9.04
CA SER A 166 17.63 2.00 8.13
C SER A 166 18.92 1.17 8.05
N VAL A 167 19.04 0.13 8.88
CA VAL A 167 20.21 -0.76 8.92
C VAL A 167 19.83 -2.25 8.96
N ARG A 168 18.53 -2.58 8.98
CA ARG A 168 18.03 -3.97 9.03
C ARG A 168 16.92 -4.21 8.01
N MET A 169 16.81 -5.44 7.54
CA MET A 169 15.69 -5.88 6.73
C MET A 169 14.41 -6.02 7.57
N PRO A 170 13.22 -5.80 6.97
CA PRO A 170 11.95 -6.21 7.57
C PRO A 170 11.83 -7.73 7.63
N ASN A 171 10.88 -8.24 8.41
CA ASN A 171 10.63 -9.67 8.49
C ASN A 171 10.17 -10.26 7.15
N LEU A 172 10.98 -11.18 6.60
CA LEU A 172 10.71 -11.89 5.34
C LEU A 172 10.09 -13.29 5.55
N SER A 173 10.07 -13.80 6.77
CA SER A 173 9.68 -15.17 7.19
C SER A 173 8.20 -15.51 6.95
N ARG A 174 7.39 -14.59 6.41
CA ARG A 174 5.93 -14.79 6.26
C ARG A 174 5.25 -15.23 7.56
N SER A 175 5.78 -14.79 8.70
CA SER A 175 5.33 -15.09 10.07
C SER A 175 5.74 -16.45 10.67
N ARG A 176 6.54 -17.29 10.00
CA ARG A 176 6.96 -18.58 10.58
C ARG A 176 8.20 -19.18 9.93
N TYR A 177 8.91 -20.01 10.68
CA TYR A 177 10.05 -20.81 10.19
C TYR A 177 9.84 -22.30 10.47
N THR A 178 10.47 -23.19 9.71
CA THR A 178 10.45 -24.64 9.96
C THR A 178 11.59 -25.10 10.89
N TRP A 179 11.36 -26.16 11.68
CA TRP A 179 12.39 -26.78 12.51
C TRP A 179 12.38 -28.32 12.49
N TRP A 180 13.55 -28.89 12.76
CA TRP A 180 13.85 -30.32 12.79
C TRP A 180 14.64 -30.69 14.05
N THR A 181 14.77 -31.98 14.31
CA THR A 181 15.66 -32.50 15.35
C THR A 181 17.09 -32.31 14.91
N ASN A 182 17.90 -31.64 15.74
CA ASN A 182 19.32 -31.50 15.45
C ASN A 182 20.06 -32.81 15.72
N ILE A 183 20.67 -33.40 14.69
CA ILE A 183 21.56 -34.56 14.81
C ILE A 183 22.88 -34.18 14.16
N ALA A 184 23.98 -34.26 14.93
CA ALA A 184 25.29 -33.83 14.49
C ALA A 184 25.71 -34.50 13.17
N GLY A 185 26.04 -33.67 12.17
CA GLY A 185 26.49 -34.12 10.86
C GLY A 185 25.38 -34.56 9.89
N ASN A 186 24.13 -34.68 10.33
CA ASN A 186 23.03 -35.05 9.43
C ASN A 186 22.50 -33.84 8.65
N ASP A 187 22.18 -34.06 7.38
CA ASP A 187 21.51 -33.08 6.55
C ASP A 187 20.00 -33.15 6.77
N VAL A 188 19.38 -32.01 7.05
CA VAL A 188 17.94 -31.95 7.37
C VAL A 188 17.12 -31.30 6.26
N PHE A 189 17.73 -30.41 5.48
CA PHE A 189 17.04 -29.57 4.53
C PHE A 189 18.00 -29.00 3.47
N THR A 190 17.47 -28.69 2.29
CA THR A 190 18.21 -28.01 1.22
C THR A 190 17.38 -26.88 0.60
N TRP A 191 18.05 -25.76 0.30
CA TRP A 191 17.57 -24.82 -0.71
C TRP A 191 18.23 -25.14 -2.05
N ASN A 192 17.44 -25.06 -3.13
CA ASN A 192 17.80 -25.46 -4.49
C ASN A 192 17.57 -24.27 -5.44
N PRO A 193 18.49 -23.29 -5.51
CA PRO A 193 18.27 -22.05 -6.25
C PRO A 193 18.10 -22.22 -7.76
N ALA A 194 18.54 -23.33 -8.36
CA ALA A 194 18.36 -23.62 -9.78
C ALA A 194 18.79 -22.47 -10.72
N VAL A 195 19.88 -21.78 -10.37
CA VAL A 195 20.44 -20.65 -11.12
C VAL A 195 21.92 -20.86 -11.38
N ALA A 196 22.39 -20.40 -12.53
CA ALA A 196 23.82 -20.33 -12.82
C ALA A 196 24.33 -18.89 -12.66
N GLY A 197 25.52 -18.68 -12.11
CA GLY A 197 26.15 -17.37 -12.00
C GLY A 197 26.79 -17.13 -10.64
N ARG A 198 27.39 -15.95 -10.45
CA ARG A 198 27.94 -15.54 -9.17
C ARG A 198 26.87 -14.79 -8.38
N PHE A 199 26.61 -15.19 -7.15
CA PHE A 199 25.58 -14.57 -6.30
C PHE A 199 26.15 -14.27 -4.92
N ARG A 200 25.79 -13.11 -4.38
CA ARG A 200 25.90 -12.87 -2.95
C ARG A 200 24.73 -13.53 -2.24
N LEU A 201 25.01 -14.27 -1.17
CA LEU A 201 24.03 -15.09 -0.45
C LEU A 201 23.83 -14.58 0.98
N TRP A 202 22.57 -14.50 1.38
CA TRP A 202 22.17 -14.28 2.76
C TRP A 202 21.25 -15.41 3.23
N ILE A 203 21.39 -15.79 4.50
CA ILE A 203 20.62 -16.86 5.15
C ILE A 203 19.89 -16.34 6.38
N SER A 204 18.69 -16.86 6.68
CA SER A 204 18.00 -16.65 7.96
C SER A 204 17.51 -17.95 8.58
N TRP A 205 17.12 -17.86 9.85
CA TRP A 205 16.67 -18.96 10.69
C TRP A 205 15.69 -18.48 11.76
N GLY A 206 15.15 -19.43 12.52
CA GLY A 206 14.34 -19.18 13.70
C GLY A 206 15.19 -19.00 14.95
N VAL A 207 14.98 -17.89 15.65
CA VAL A 207 15.63 -17.57 16.93
C VAL A 207 14.73 -18.01 18.08
N HIS A 208 15.32 -18.63 19.11
CA HIS A 208 14.61 -18.90 20.37
C HIS A 208 15.56 -18.96 21.58
N GLY A 209 15.39 -18.02 22.51
CA GLY A 209 16.27 -17.83 23.67
C GLY A 209 16.09 -18.80 24.84
N SER A 210 15.33 -19.89 24.67
CA SER A 210 15.17 -20.92 25.72
C SER A 210 16.30 -21.96 25.74
N GLY A 211 17.25 -21.89 24.79
CA GLY A 211 18.35 -22.84 24.67
C GLY A 211 18.00 -24.13 23.94
N VAL A 212 16.82 -24.20 23.33
CA VAL A 212 16.37 -25.37 22.56
C VAL A 212 16.95 -25.39 21.13
N HIS A 213 17.32 -24.25 20.57
CA HIS A 213 17.93 -24.19 19.24
C HIS A 213 19.44 -24.48 19.30
N THR A 214 19.93 -25.09 18.23
CA THR A 214 21.35 -25.41 18.03
C THR A 214 22.19 -24.14 18.04
N ARG A 215 23.37 -24.22 18.65
CA ARG A 215 24.33 -23.11 18.72
C ARG A 215 25.32 -23.12 17.55
N ASP A 216 25.22 -24.11 16.66
CA ASP A 216 26.23 -24.35 15.64
C ASP A 216 25.68 -25.01 14.37
N ALA A 217 24.49 -24.59 13.93
CA ALA A 217 23.92 -25.01 12.65
C ALA A 217 24.90 -24.71 11.50
N ARG A 218 25.09 -25.66 10.59
CA ARG A 218 26.09 -25.59 9.52
C ARG A 218 25.39 -25.39 8.18
N TYR A 219 25.85 -24.43 7.40
CA TYR A 219 25.37 -24.16 6.06
C TYR A 219 26.45 -24.56 5.07
N VAL A 220 26.14 -25.54 4.22
CA VAL A 220 27.11 -26.20 3.35
C VAL A 220 26.65 -26.05 1.90
N LEU A 221 27.48 -25.45 1.06
CA LEU A 221 27.25 -25.38 -0.38
C LEU A 221 27.70 -26.70 -1.01
N ASP A 222 26.86 -27.30 -1.82
CA ASP A 222 27.07 -28.55 -2.54
C ASP A 222 27.06 -28.23 -4.03
N ALA A 223 28.20 -28.43 -4.71
CA ALA A 223 28.45 -27.79 -5.99
C ALA A 223 27.71 -28.50 -7.13
N ASP A 224 27.67 -29.83 -7.11
CA ASP A 224 27.05 -30.64 -8.16
C ASP A 224 25.61 -31.07 -7.87
N GLY A 225 25.14 -30.96 -6.62
CA GLY A 225 23.78 -31.29 -6.21
C GLY A 225 23.58 -32.75 -5.78
N ASP A 226 24.62 -33.59 -5.87
CA ASP A 226 24.60 -34.95 -5.36
C ASP A 226 25.06 -34.98 -3.89
N LEU A 227 24.08 -35.09 -2.99
CA LEU A 227 24.33 -35.11 -1.54
C LEU A 227 25.21 -36.29 -1.07
N GLN A 228 25.45 -37.29 -1.92
CA GLN A 228 26.35 -38.41 -1.62
C GLN A 228 27.83 -38.08 -1.85
N THR A 229 28.14 -37.07 -2.66
CA THR A 229 29.51 -36.60 -2.90
C THR A 229 29.84 -35.46 -1.94
N THR A 230 30.86 -35.65 -1.11
CA THR A 230 31.22 -34.67 -0.07
C THR A 230 32.50 -33.90 -0.39
N THR A 231 33.17 -34.22 -1.50
CA THR A 231 34.47 -33.61 -1.86
C THR A 231 34.29 -32.18 -2.42
N ASP A 232 33.12 -31.92 -2.99
CA ASP A 232 32.69 -30.63 -3.54
C ASP A 232 31.85 -29.82 -2.55
N GLN A 233 31.58 -30.37 -1.36
CA GLN A 233 30.87 -29.67 -0.29
C GLN A 233 31.77 -28.69 0.47
N GLN A 234 31.32 -27.46 0.60
CA GLN A 234 32.01 -26.39 1.32
C GLN A 234 31.11 -25.79 2.41
N GLU A 235 31.54 -25.84 3.68
CA GLU A 235 30.88 -25.08 4.74
C GLU A 235 31.12 -23.58 4.52
N ILE A 236 30.05 -22.83 4.29
CA ILE A 236 30.09 -21.40 4.00
C ILE A 236 29.69 -20.54 5.20
N ALA A 237 28.95 -21.11 6.16
CA ALA A 237 28.58 -20.43 7.38
C ALA A 237 28.26 -21.41 8.53
N ARG A 238 28.43 -20.91 9.75
CA ARG A 238 27.97 -21.55 10.98
C ARG A 238 27.18 -20.53 11.79
N ALA A 239 25.98 -20.89 12.23
CA ALA A 239 25.08 -19.98 12.94
C ALA A 239 24.71 -20.51 14.34
N ASP A 240 24.81 -19.62 15.33
CA ASP A 240 24.16 -19.81 16.63
C ASP A 240 22.69 -19.40 16.52
N GLN A 241 21.79 -20.38 16.42
CA GLN A 241 20.36 -20.13 16.25
C GLN A 241 19.66 -19.72 17.55
N TYR A 242 20.40 -19.58 18.64
CA TYR A 242 19.95 -18.87 19.82
C TYR A 242 19.93 -17.35 19.61
N TYR A 243 20.73 -16.82 18.69
CA TYR A 243 20.87 -15.37 18.48
C TYR A 243 20.34 -14.92 17.11
N PHE A 244 20.05 -13.63 17.00
CA PHE A 244 19.80 -13.01 15.71
C PHE A 244 21.05 -13.04 14.82
N ALA A 245 20.86 -12.90 13.51
CA ALA A 245 21.96 -12.79 12.57
C ALA A 245 22.95 -11.68 12.99
N GLY A 246 24.24 -12.04 12.99
CA GLY A 246 25.35 -11.16 13.38
C GLY A 246 25.58 -11.02 14.89
N GLN A 247 24.82 -11.69 15.74
CA GLN A 247 25.02 -11.71 17.19
C GLN A 247 25.58 -13.05 17.66
N THR A 248 26.48 -13.01 18.66
CA THR A 248 27.12 -14.20 19.24
C THR A 248 27.05 -14.24 20.77
N GLU A 249 26.54 -13.18 21.40
CA GLU A 249 26.43 -13.03 22.85
C GLU A 249 25.22 -12.14 23.21
N GLY A 250 24.77 -12.24 24.46
CA GLY A 250 23.64 -11.48 25.01
C GLY A 250 22.48 -12.37 25.48
N GLU A 251 21.34 -11.75 25.78
CA GLU A 251 20.10 -12.47 26.07
C GLU A 251 19.22 -12.48 24.81
N SER A 252 18.62 -13.63 24.53
CA SER A 252 17.60 -13.77 23.49
C SER A 252 16.25 -14.01 24.12
N GLU A 253 15.20 -13.45 23.52
CA GLU A 253 13.84 -13.67 23.99
C GLU A 253 13.46 -15.16 23.87
N GLN A 254 12.73 -15.67 24.86
CA GLN A 254 12.13 -17.01 24.80
C GLN A 254 10.86 -17.02 23.94
N LYS A 255 10.99 -16.51 22.71
CA LYS A 255 9.94 -16.44 21.70
C LYS A 255 10.50 -16.86 20.35
N PRO A 256 9.68 -17.43 19.47
CA PRO A 256 10.08 -17.83 18.12
C PRO A 256 10.21 -16.60 17.20
N LEU A 257 11.38 -15.98 17.15
CA LEU A 257 11.63 -14.76 16.37
C LEU A 257 12.33 -15.08 15.04
N TRP A 258 12.19 -14.22 14.05
CA TRP A 258 12.99 -14.28 12.82
C TRP A 258 14.38 -13.69 13.03
N SER A 259 15.44 -14.37 12.59
CA SER A 259 16.82 -13.96 12.85
C SER A 259 17.26 -12.66 12.16
N GLY A 260 16.57 -12.27 11.10
CA GLY A 260 17.16 -11.40 10.08
C GLY A 260 18.17 -12.15 9.22
N LEU A 261 18.81 -11.44 8.30
CA LEU A 261 19.71 -12.04 7.31
C LEU A 261 21.18 -11.97 7.74
N LEU A 262 21.87 -13.10 7.68
CA LEU A 262 23.32 -13.21 7.79
C LEU A 262 23.92 -13.30 6.39
N ASP A 263 24.85 -12.40 6.07
CA ASP A 263 25.63 -12.41 4.82
C ASP A 263 26.70 -13.50 4.87
N THR A 264 26.69 -14.42 3.91
CA THR A 264 27.67 -15.50 3.78
C THR A 264 28.71 -15.22 2.69
N GLY A 265 28.66 -14.05 2.06
CA GLY A 265 29.53 -13.66 0.96
C GLY A 265 29.04 -14.13 -0.41
N SER A 266 29.96 -14.07 -1.38
CA SER A 266 29.67 -14.34 -2.79
C SER A 266 30.12 -15.74 -3.19
N HIS A 267 29.22 -16.50 -3.81
CA HIS A 267 29.41 -17.89 -4.19
C HIS A 267 29.01 -18.10 -5.65
N ASP A 268 29.67 -19.06 -6.31
CA ASP A 268 29.32 -19.45 -7.66
C ASP A 268 28.27 -20.57 -7.61
N PHE A 269 27.18 -20.38 -8.36
CA PHE A 269 26.08 -21.33 -8.45
C PHE A 269 26.03 -21.92 -9.86
N THR A 270 25.66 -23.20 -9.92
CA THR A 270 25.18 -23.88 -11.12
C THR A 270 23.70 -24.24 -10.93
N PRO A 271 22.98 -24.62 -12.01
CA PRO A 271 21.58 -25.02 -11.88
C PRO A 271 21.36 -26.22 -10.95
N THR A 272 22.39 -27.00 -10.62
CA THR A 272 22.29 -28.14 -9.72
C THR A 272 22.81 -27.86 -8.31
N THR A 273 23.53 -26.75 -8.09
CA THR A 273 24.07 -26.37 -6.78
C THR A 273 22.98 -26.29 -5.72
N ARG A 274 23.26 -26.86 -4.54
CA ARG A 274 22.35 -26.85 -3.38
C ARG A 274 23.00 -26.18 -2.18
N LEU A 275 22.19 -25.54 -1.36
CA LEU A 275 22.59 -25.09 -0.02
C LEU A 275 21.99 -26.05 1.00
N ILE A 276 22.82 -26.82 1.66
CA ILE A 276 22.46 -27.80 2.68
C ILE A 276 22.44 -27.13 4.06
N LEU A 277 21.38 -27.39 4.82
CA LEU A 277 21.35 -27.18 6.26
C LEU A 277 21.72 -28.48 6.96
N ARG A 278 22.86 -28.47 7.67
CA ARG A 278 23.47 -29.62 8.34
C ARG A 278 23.52 -29.40 9.84
N GLY A 279 23.19 -30.45 10.59
CA GLY A 279 23.16 -30.46 12.04
C GLY A 279 24.52 -30.18 12.69
N GLY A 280 24.50 -29.34 13.71
CA GLY A 280 25.63 -29.03 14.59
C GLY A 280 25.74 -30.01 15.77
N GLU A 281 26.75 -29.85 16.61
CA GLU A 281 27.01 -30.68 17.79
C GLU A 281 26.17 -30.28 19.01
N THR A 282 25.50 -29.12 18.99
CA THR A 282 24.84 -28.54 20.17
C THR A 282 23.34 -28.29 19.99
N GLY A 283 22.61 -28.16 21.10
CA GLY A 283 21.16 -27.88 21.13
C GLY A 283 20.30 -29.03 20.60
N THR A 284 18.98 -28.85 20.59
CA THR A 284 18.02 -29.92 20.26
C THR A 284 17.21 -29.68 18.98
N GLY A 285 17.03 -28.42 18.57
CA GLY A 285 16.33 -28.03 17.35
C GLY A 285 17.25 -27.30 16.37
N ILE A 286 17.12 -27.61 15.09
CA ILE A 286 17.74 -26.86 13.99
C ILE A 286 16.63 -26.26 13.12
N THR A 287 16.79 -25.01 12.69
CA THR A 287 15.74 -24.23 12.03
C THR A 287 16.21 -23.68 10.68
N ALA A 288 15.27 -23.50 9.76
CA ALA A 288 15.48 -22.90 8.44
C ALA A 288 14.36 -21.89 8.19
N ASP A 289 14.67 -20.89 7.38
CA ASP A 289 13.70 -19.89 6.94
C ASP A 289 14.10 -19.38 5.54
N VAL A 290 14.10 -18.08 5.31
CA VAL A 290 14.39 -17.47 4.01
C VAL A 290 15.90 -17.43 3.69
N ILE A 291 16.23 -17.63 2.41
CA ILE A 291 17.50 -17.20 1.84
C ILE A 291 17.29 -16.13 0.77
N VAL A 292 18.25 -15.24 0.62
CA VAL A 292 18.28 -14.23 -0.44
C VAL A 292 19.54 -14.40 -1.27
N LEU A 293 19.40 -14.43 -2.59
CA LEU A 293 20.51 -14.42 -3.54
C LEU A 293 20.40 -13.17 -4.41
N GLN A 294 21.48 -12.39 -4.53
CA GLN A 294 21.57 -11.29 -5.49
C GLN A 294 22.75 -11.53 -6.43
N GLU A 295 22.47 -11.56 -7.73
CA GLU A 295 23.47 -11.85 -8.76
C GLU A 295 24.54 -10.75 -8.83
N GLU A 296 25.80 -11.10 -8.67
CA GLU A 296 26.87 -10.13 -8.87
C GLU A 296 27.15 -9.97 -10.37
N PRO A 297 27.18 -8.74 -10.90
CA PRO A 297 27.60 -8.50 -12.27
C PRO A 297 28.99 -9.09 -12.48
N THR A 298 29.16 -9.93 -13.49
CA THR A 298 30.49 -10.41 -13.87
C THR A 298 31.32 -9.19 -14.27
N ALA A 299 32.41 -8.91 -13.54
CA ALA A 299 33.26 -7.77 -13.86
C ALA A 299 33.64 -7.85 -15.36
N PRO A 300 33.48 -6.77 -16.15
CA PRO A 300 33.92 -6.78 -17.53
C PRO A 300 35.41 -7.11 -17.52
N THR A 301 35.79 -8.15 -18.27
CA THR A 301 37.17 -8.61 -18.38
C THR A 301 37.98 -7.50 -19.04
N THR A 302 38.53 -6.58 -18.25
CA THR A 302 39.49 -5.60 -18.75
C THR A 302 40.74 -6.36 -19.11
N THR A 303 40.96 -6.56 -20.41
CA THR A 303 42.25 -7.00 -20.93
C THR A 303 43.25 -5.87 -20.68
N SER A 304 43.86 -5.88 -19.49
CA SER A 304 44.92 -4.93 -19.13
C SER A 304 46.15 -5.23 -19.98
N THR A 305 46.41 -4.34 -20.94
CA THR A 305 47.70 -4.29 -21.63
C THR A 305 48.62 -3.46 -20.75
N ALA A 306 49.58 -4.13 -20.10
CA ALA A 306 50.79 -3.60 -19.48
C ALA A 306 50.65 -2.47 -18.42
N GLY A 307 50.88 -2.87 -17.17
CA GLY A 307 51.88 -2.20 -16.31
C GLY A 307 51.45 -0.94 -15.57
N THR A 308 50.68 -1.09 -14.48
CA THR A 308 50.95 -0.46 -13.17
C THR A 308 50.09 -1.21 -12.15
N THR A 309 50.72 -1.93 -11.22
CA THR A 309 50.03 -2.66 -10.16
C THR A 309 49.56 -1.66 -9.11
N THR A 310 48.37 -1.09 -9.30
CA THR A 310 47.64 -0.49 -8.19
C THR A 310 46.91 -1.62 -7.50
N THR A 311 47.43 -2.06 -6.36
CA THR A 311 46.75 -2.99 -5.47
C THR A 311 45.47 -2.31 -5.02
N THR A 312 44.34 -2.60 -5.68
CA THR A 312 43.02 -2.21 -5.20
C THR A 312 42.87 -2.83 -3.83
N ALA A 313 42.78 -1.99 -2.80
CA ALA A 313 42.62 -2.40 -1.43
C ALA A 313 41.53 -3.47 -1.34
N THR A 314 41.87 -4.60 -0.73
CA THR A 314 40.94 -5.66 -0.35
C THR A 314 39.79 -5.00 0.41
N ALA A 315 38.65 -4.81 -0.25
CA ALA A 315 37.46 -4.27 0.39
C ALA A 315 37.11 -5.22 1.55
N THR A 316 37.14 -4.70 2.77
CA THR A 316 36.64 -5.40 3.94
C THR A 316 35.23 -5.90 3.63
N PRO A 317 34.88 -7.17 3.89
CA PRO A 317 33.55 -7.67 3.58
C PRO A 317 32.54 -6.83 4.35
N THR A 318 31.81 -5.98 3.64
CA THR A 318 30.78 -5.12 4.23
C THR A 318 29.58 -6.03 4.49
N THR A 319 29.17 -6.19 5.75
CA THR A 319 28.01 -7.00 6.22
C THR A 319 26.66 -6.39 5.81
N ALA A 320 26.58 -5.82 4.60
CA ALA A 320 25.41 -5.10 4.13
C ALA A 320 24.23 -6.06 3.90
N PRO A 321 23.00 -5.67 4.29
CA PRO A 321 21.81 -6.42 3.90
C PRO A 321 21.64 -6.41 2.37
N PRO A 322 20.79 -7.29 1.79
CA PRO A 322 20.47 -7.20 0.38
C PRO A 322 19.81 -5.86 0.04
N SER A 323 20.01 -5.39 -1.19
CA SER A 323 19.37 -4.18 -1.68
C SER A 323 18.01 -4.54 -2.25
N LEU A 324 16.95 -4.40 -1.43
CA LEU A 324 15.56 -4.60 -1.84
C LEU A 324 14.79 -3.29 -1.71
N ARG A 325 14.16 -2.86 -2.80
CA ARG A 325 13.26 -1.70 -2.84
C ARG A 325 11.95 -2.03 -2.13
N SER A 326 11.16 -1.01 -1.81
CA SER A 326 9.86 -1.18 -1.16
C SER A 326 8.93 -2.11 -1.99
N PRO A 327 8.02 -2.84 -1.33
CA PRO A 327 7.03 -3.65 -2.05
C PRO A 327 6.20 -2.79 -3.00
N VAL A 328 5.57 -3.43 -3.99
CA VAL A 328 4.58 -2.73 -4.83
C VAL A 328 3.43 -2.19 -3.99
N SER A 329 2.90 -1.05 -4.41
CA SER A 329 1.74 -0.40 -3.80
C SER A 329 0.66 -0.14 -4.84
N ALA A 330 -0.60 -0.38 -4.47
CA ALA A 330 -1.76 -0.07 -5.30
C ALA A 330 -1.89 1.42 -5.58
N LEU A 331 -1.44 2.27 -4.64
CA LEU A 331 -1.53 3.71 -4.73
C LEU A 331 -0.52 4.27 -5.73
N ARG A 332 0.74 3.85 -5.65
CA ARG A 332 1.83 4.35 -6.49
C ARG A 332 3.05 3.47 -6.32
N THR A 333 3.63 3.04 -7.43
CA THR A 333 4.91 2.36 -7.49
C THR A 333 5.84 3.15 -8.40
N VAL A 334 7.05 3.47 -7.91
CA VAL A 334 8.06 4.23 -8.64
C VAL A 334 9.20 3.31 -9.08
N GLU A 335 9.57 3.41 -10.34
CA GLU A 335 10.61 2.63 -11.01
C GLU A 335 11.68 3.58 -11.53
N LYS A 336 12.76 3.71 -10.77
CA LYS A 336 13.94 4.46 -11.22
C LYS A 336 14.94 3.51 -11.84
N PHE A 337 15.58 3.89 -12.93
CA PHE A 337 16.61 3.09 -13.60
C PHE A 337 17.67 4.00 -14.24
N VAL A 338 18.76 3.41 -14.74
CA VAL A 338 19.81 4.18 -15.42
C VAL A 338 19.22 4.84 -16.67
N PRO A 339 19.45 6.15 -16.93
CA PRO A 339 18.92 6.83 -18.10
C PRO A 339 19.19 6.07 -19.40
N VAL A 340 18.13 5.84 -20.17
CA VAL A 340 18.17 5.02 -21.39
C VAL A 340 17.35 5.68 -22.50
N SER A 341 17.80 5.54 -23.74
CA SER A 341 17.01 6.00 -24.89
C SER A 341 15.95 4.97 -25.25
N ALA A 342 14.70 5.43 -25.36
CA ALA A 342 13.55 4.59 -25.65
C ALA A 342 12.60 5.32 -26.61
N LYS A 343 12.03 4.58 -27.56
CA LYS A 343 10.82 4.99 -28.29
C LYS A 343 9.60 4.21 -27.80
N PHE A 344 9.82 3.00 -27.32
CA PHE A 344 8.78 2.13 -26.77
C PHE A 344 9.10 1.78 -25.32
N VAL A 345 8.07 1.76 -24.48
CA VAL A 345 8.11 1.25 -23.10
C VAL A 345 7.04 0.19 -22.98
N ARG A 346 7.36 -0.99 -22.45
CA ARG A 346 6.41 -2.08 -22.21
C ARG A 346 6.43 -2.47 -20.74
N PHE A 347 5.25 -2.48 -20.13
CA PHE A 347 5.00 -3.07 -18.82
C PHE A 347 4.35 -4.43 -19.02
N THR A 348 4.95 -5.49 -18.50
CA THR A 348 4.45 -6.86 -18.59
C THR A 348 4.18 -7.40 -17.20
N SER A 349 2.92 -7.70 -16.87
CA SER A 349 2.54 -8.42 -15.66
C SER A 349 2.61 -9.92 -15.92
N ARG A 350 3.17 -10.65 -14.95
CA ARG A 350 3.32 -12.12 -14.93
C ARG A 350 2.56 -12.78 -13.79
N ALA A 351 2.34 -12.02 -12.71
CA ALA A 351 1.42 -12.39 -11.65
C ALA A 351 0.76 -11.17 -11.03
N THR A 352 -0.45 -11.37 -10.52
CA THR A 352 -1.15 -10.45 -9.62
C THR A 352 -1.22 -11.05 -8.22
N ILE A 353 -1.59 -10.22 -7.24
CA ILE A 353 -2.02 -10.70 -5.92
C ILE A 353 -3.13 -11.75 -6.01
N ASP A 354 -3.41 -12.38 -4.86
CA ASP A 354 -4.47 -13.39 -4.69
C ASP A 354 -4.32 -14.58 -5.65
N ASN A 355 -3.07 -15.02 -5.87
CA ASN A 355 -2.74 -16.18 -6.71
C ASN A 355 -3.32 -16.10 -8.13
N ASN A 356 -3.17 -14.95 -8.79
CA ASN A 356 -3.62 -14.75 -10.17
C ASN A 356 -5.14 -14.90 -10.37
N ARG A 357 -5.93 -14.75 -9.30
CA ARG A 357 -7.40 -14.86 -9.36
C ARG A 357 -8.03 -13.82 -10.28
N HIS A 358 -7.35 -12.70 -10.53
CA HIS A 358 -7.86 -11.60 -11.34
C HIS A 358 -6.84 -11.12 -12.39
N GLN A 359 -7.33 -10.48 -13.45
CA GLN A 359 -6.49 -9.83 -14.47
C GLN A 359 -5.81 -8.58 -13.90
N PRO A 360 -4.58 -8.24 -14.32
CA PRO A 360 -3.89 -7.02 -13.89
C PRO A 360 -4.67 -5.76 -14.31
N CYS A 361 -4.70 -4.78 -13.41
CA CYS A 361 -5.38 -3.49 -13.58
C CYS A 361 -4.42 -2.35 -13.24
N LEU A 362 -4.28 -1.39 -14.16
CA LEU A 362 -3.49 -0.17 -13.96
C LEU A 362 -4.38 1.04 -14.27
N ASP A 363 -4.41 2.04 -13.39
CA ASP A 363 -5.10 3.30 -13.68
C ASP A 363 -4.24 4.23 -14.54
N GLU A 364 -2.93 4.30 -14.26
CA GLU A 364 -2.02 5.16 -15.01
C GLU A 364 -0.62 4.50 -15.14
N LEU A 365 0.02 4.69 -16.29
CA LEU A 365 1.44 4.41 -16.56
C LEU A 365 2.12 5.67 -17.07
N GLN A 366 2.95 6.28 -16.21
CA GLN A 366 3.66 7.53 -16.48
C GLN A 366 5.13 7.24 -16.75
N VAL A 367 5.73 7.97 -17.70
CA VAL A 367 7.15 7.83 -18.05
C VAL A 367 7.79 9.22 -18.08
N PHE A 368 8.87 9.42 -17.32
CA PHE A 368 9.47 10.73 -17.13
C PHE A 368 10.80 10.87 -17.89
N SER A 369 11.06 12.09 -18.36
CA SER A 369 12.28 12.47 -19.05
C SER A 369 13.46 12.59 -18.09
N ALA A 370 14.58 11.96 -18.43
CA ALA A 370 15.83 12.13 -17.69
C ALA A 370 16.43 13.54 -17.82
N LYS A 371 16.02 14.30 -18.86
CA LYS A 371 16.48 15.70 -19.09
C LYS A 371 15.60 16.73 -18.39
N ASP A 372 14.36 16.35 -18.07
CA ASP A 372 13.35 17.20 -17.46
C ASP A 372 12.48 16.33 -16.54
N PRO A 373 12.91 16.11 -15.27
CA PRO A 373 12.31 15.13 -14.37
C PRO A 373 10.82 15.35 -14.05
N GLY A 374 10.29 16.55 -14.31
CA GLY A 374 8.87 16.87 -14.16
C GLY A 374 8.02 16.50 -15.36
N ARG A 375 8.63 16.22 -16.52
CA ARG A 375 7.92 16.00 -17.79
C ARG A 375 7.52 14.54 -17.96
N ASN A 376 6.22 14.26 -17.80
CA ASN A 376 5.61 12.96 -18.13
C ASN A 376 5.41 12.82 -19.65
N LEU A 377 6.32 12.11 -20.31
CA LEU A 377 6.29 11.79 -21.74
C LEU A 377 5.20 10.79 -22.12
N ALA A 378 4.65 10.04 -21.16
CA ALA A 378 3.58 9.08 -21.44
C ALA A 378 2.25 9.75 -21.79
N ALA A 379 2.01 10.98 -21.33
CA ALA A 379 0.71 11.63 -21.44
C ALA A 379 0.24 11.70 -22.91
N ALA A 380 -1.03 11.34 -23.13
CA ALA A 380 -1.63 11.33 -24.47
C ALA A 380 -1.53 12.69 -25.19
N ASP A 381 -1.52 13.80 -24.45
CA ASP A 381 -1.35 15.17 -24.97
C ASP A 381 -0.01 15.39 -25.68
N PHE A 382 1.02 14.58 -25.38
CA PHE A 382 2.29 14.59 -26.09
C PHE A 382 2.31 13.67 -27.32
N GLY A 383 1.19 13.05 -27.68
CA GLY A 383 1.05 12.19 -28.86
C GLY A 383 1.49 10.74 -28.65
N THR A 384 1.75 10.34 -27.39
CA THR A 384 2.11 8.97 -27.03
C THR A 384 0.92 8.03 -27.22
N ARG A 385 1.16 6.89 -27.87
CA ARG A 385 0.10 5.94 -28.26
C ARG A 385 0.19 4.65 -27.44
N PRO A 386 -0.89 4.24 -26.74
CA PRO A 386 -0.92 2.98 -26.03
C PRO A 386 -1.30 1.80 -26.94
N SER A 387 -0.81 0.61 -26.62
CA SER A 387 -1.20 -0.70 -27.17
C SER A 387 -1.09 -1.76 -26.07
N SER A 388 -1.79 -2.89 -26.20
CA SER A 388 -1.81 -3.94 -25.17
C SER A 388 -1.86 -5.35 -25.76
N SER A 389 -1.63 -6.35 -24.92
CA SER A 389 -1.86 -7.77 -25.23
C SER A 389 -3.33 -8.10 -25.47
N GLY A 390 -4.22 -7.31 -24.86
CA GLY A 390 -5.66 -7.47 -24.91
C GLY A 390 -6.34 -6.58 -23.86
N ASN A 391 -7.65 -6.41 -24.00
CA ASN A 391 -8.44 -5.49 -23.18
C ASN A 391 -9.70 -6.20 -22.68
N LEU A 392 -9.98 -6.09 -21.39
CA LEU A 392 -11.21 -6.65 -20.82
C LEU A 392 -12.47 -6.00 -21.44
N SER A 393 -12.39 -4.72 -21.79
CA SER A 393 -13.48 -3.98 -22.42
C SER A 393 -12.96 -2.87 -23.35
N GLU A 394 -13.69 -2.64 -24.43
CA GLU A 394 -13.49 -1.50 -25.33
C GLU A 394 -14.46 -0.33 -25.01
N THR A 395 -15.35 -0.52 -24.03
CA THR A 395 -16.35 0.49 -23.61
C THR A 395 -16.43 0.59 -22.09
N GLY A 396 -17.07 1.64 -21.57
CA GLY A 396 -17.28 1.80 -20.12
C GLY A 396 -16.06 2.34 -19.39
N LYS A 397 -15.75 1.81 -18.20
CA LYS A 397 -14.75 2.37 -17.28
C LYS A 397 -13.33 1.86 -17.52
N HIS A 398 -13.21 0.63 -18.01
CA HIS A 398 -11.92 -0.06 -18.11
C HIS A 398 -11.51 -0.16 -19.59
N GLN A 399 -10.71 0.79 -20.08
CA GLN A 399 -10.33 0.92 -21.48
C GLN A 399 -8.85 1.25 -21.62
N LEU A 400 -8.20 0.76 -22.69
CA LEU A 400 -6.79 1.01 -22.97
C LEU A 400 -6.42 2.49 -22.98
N LYS A 401 -7.29 3.37 -23.49
CA LYS A 401 -7.04 4.81 -23.56
C LYS A 401 -6.78 5.47 -22.19
N HIS A 402 -7.24 4.84 -21.10
CA HIS A 402 -7.09 5.40 -19.76
C HIS A 402 -5.68 5.21 -19.20
N ILE A 403 -4.87 4.31 -19.76
CA ILE A 403 -3.53 4.04 -19.22
C ILE A 403 -2.60 5.28 -19.20
N ASN A 404 -2.89 6.29 -20.03
CA ASN A 404 -2.07 7.49 -20.16
C ASN A 404 -2.88 8.77 -20.46
N ASP A 405 -4.15 8.82 -20.04
CA ASP A 405 -5.01 10.00 -20.23
C ASP A 405 -4.89 11.04 -19.11
N GLY A 406 -4.08 10.77 -18.08
CA GLY A 406 -3.84 11.66 -16.96
C GLY A 406 -4.96 11.65 -15.91
N ARG A 407 -5.93 10.72 -16.01
CA ARG A 407 -7.03 10.59 -15.07
C ARG A 407 -6.82 9.37 -14.20
N PHE A 408 -6.65 9.62 -12.91
CA PHE A 408 -6.46 8.54 -11.96
C PHE A 408 -7.76 7.92 -11.46
N GLY A 409 -7.66 6.68 -10.98
CA GLY A 409 -8.70 5.98 -10.26
C GLY A 409 -9.31 4.81 -11.04
N ASN A 410 -9.99 3.92 -10.32
CA ASN A 410 -10.56 2.70 -10.89
C ASN A 410 -11.44 2.93 -12.14
N ASP A 411 -12.21 4.01 -12.17
CA ASP A 411 -13.13 4.31 -13.29
C ASP A 411 -12.41 4.76 -14.57
N PHE A 412 -11.10 5.01 -14.48
CA PHE A 412 -10.19 5.38 -15.58
C PHE A 412 -8.99 4.46 -15.53
N SER A 413 -9.20 3.18 -15.83
CA SER A 413 -8.12 2.20 -15.80
C SER A 413 -8.11 1.31 -17.03
N TRP A 414 -6.99 0.66 -17.28
CA TRP A 414 -6.87 -0.44 -18.23
C TRP A 414 -6.84 -1.77 -17.45
N ILE A 415 -7.57 -2.76 -17.96
CA ILE A 415 -7.54 -4.14 -17.45
C ILE A 415 -7.24 -5.08 -18.62
N SER A 416 -6.25 -5.96 -18.42
CA SER A 416 -5.95 -7.06 -19.33
C SER A 416 -7.15 -8.00 -19.49
N ASP A 417 -7.27 -8.69 -20.62
CA ASP A 417 -8.23 -9.79 -20.80
C ASP A 417 -7.70 -11.14 -20.29
N GLU A 418 -6.43 -11.22 -19.88
CA GLU A 418 -5.79 -12.43 -19.37
C GLU A 418 -5.68 -12.45 -17.82
N LEU A 419 -5.98 -13.59 -17.20
CA LEU A 419 -5.85 -13.77 -15.76
C LEU A 419 -4.39 -13.74 -15.30
N GLY A 420 -4.09 -12.92 -14.29
CA GLY A 420 -2.77 -12.79 -13.67
C GLY A 420 -1.68 -12.17 -14.54
N ARG A 421 -1.92 -11.95 -15.84
CA ARG A 421 -0.88 -11.56 -16.80
C ARG A 421 -1.40 -10.62 -17.89
N GLY A 422 -0.48 -10.15 -18.72
CA GLY A 422 -0.75 -9.28 -19.85
C GLY A 422 0.32 -8.20 -19.95
N TRP A 423 0.33 -7.48 -21.07
CA TRP A 423 1.23 -6.36 -21.25
C TRP A 423 0.51 -5.12 -21.79
N VAL A 424 1.00 -3.95 -21.40
CA VAL A 424 0.63 -2.66 -21.97
C VAL A 424 1.91 -1.92 -22.38
N GLN A 425 1.83 -1.20 -23.48
CA GLN A 425 2.96 -0.58 -24.13
C GLN A 425 2.63 0.84 -24.56
N LEU A 426 3.60 1.74 -24.43
CA LEU A 426 3.56 3.11 -24.90
C LEU A 426 4.55 3.31 -26.04
N GLU A 427 4.11 3.88 -27.15
CA GLU A 427 4.97 4.37 -28.24
C GLU A 427 5.03 5.90 -28.22
N PHE A 428 6.23 6.46 -28.05
CA PHE A 428 6.49 7.88 -28.14
C PHE A 428 6.57 8.34 -29.60
N PRO A 429 6.23 9.61 -29.91
CA PRO A 429 6.38 10.16 -31.26
C PRO A 429 7.82 10.15 -31.77
N ALA A 430 8.80 10.27 -30.86
CA ALA A 430 10.23 10.23 -31.13
C ALA A 430 10.96 9.48 -30.00
N ALA A 431 12.20 9.07 -30.25
CA ALA A 431 13.02 8.48 -29.21
C ALA A 431 13.38 9.55 -28.16
N GLU A 432 13.18 9.21 -26.89
CA GLU A 432 13.42 10.09 -25.73
C GLU A 432 14.41 9.42 -24.77
N THR A 433 15.03 10.20 -23.89
CA THR A 433 15.87 9.67 -22.81
C THR A 433 15.06 9.66 -21.51
N ILE A 434 14.84 8.48 -20.94
CA ILE A 434 13.97 8.26 -19.77
C ILE A 434 14.74 7.56 -18.65
N ASP A 435 14.34 7.78 -17.40
CA ASP A 435 14.98 7.21 -16.21
C ASP A 435 14.02 6.89 -15.07
N ARG A 436 12.75 7.32 -15.17
CA ARG A 436 11.72 7.05 -14.16
C ARG A 436 10.40 6.67 -14.81
N ILE A 437 9.78 5.62 -14.29
CA ILE A 437 8.42 5.21 -14.60
C ILE A 437 7.63 5.19 -13.30
N GLU A 438 6.38 5.63 -13.35
CA GLU A 438 5.45 5.53 -12.23
C GLU A 438 4.18 4.88 -12.69
N TRP A 439 3.64 3.99 -11.86
CA TRP A 439 2.41 3.30 -12.18
C TRP A 439 1.60 3.07 -10.92
N SER A 440 0.29 2.87 -11.08
CA SER A 440 -0.61 2.56 -9.98
C SER A 440 -1.73 1.64 -10.45
N ARG A 441 -2.31 0.91 -9.50
CA ARG A 441 -3.57 0.18 -9.73
C ARG A 441 -4.76 1.12 -9.52
N ASP A 442 -4.71 1.94 -8.48
CA ASP A 442 -5.71 2.95 -8.13
C ASP A 442 -5.08 4.01 -7.23
N ARG A 443 -4.64 5.12 -7.82
CA ARG A 443 -4.04 6.26 -7.10
C ARG A 443 -4.98 6.88 -6.06
N GLN A 444 -6.30 6.70 -6.24
CA GLN A 444 -7.30 7.22 -5.30
C GLN A 444 -7.50 6.32 -4.08
N GLY A 445 -6.92 5.10 -4.09
CA GLY A 445 -6.89 4.21 -2.94
C GLY A 445 -8.22 3.56 -2.56
N LYS A 446 -9.18 3.48 -3.48
CA LYS A 446 -10.44 2.77 -3.24
C LYS A 446 -10.28 1.27 -3.40
N PHE A 447 -9.35 0.84 -4.25
CA PHE A 447 -9.14 -0.56 -4.59
C PHE A 447 -7.66 -0.96 -4.56
N ALA A 448 -7.40 -2.15 -4.01
CA ALA A 448 -6.07 -2.76 -4.01
C ALA A 448 -6.05 -4.13 -4.70
N ASP A 449 -7.21 -4.63 -5.18
CA ASP A 449 -7.32 -5.86 -5.97
C ASP A 449 -6.53 -5.74 -7.28
N ARG A 450 -6.25 -6.87 -7.95
CA ARG A 450 -5.66 -6.92 -9.31
C ARG A 450 -4.26 -6.32 -9.44
N LEU A 451 -3.61 -5.98 -8.33
CA LEU A 451 -2.28 -5.39 -8.31
C LEU A 451 -1.24 -6.36 -8.90
N PRO A 452 -0.52 -5.98 -9.97
CA PRO A 452 0.66 -6.72 -10.42
C PRO A 452 1.71 -6.81 -9.31
N VAL A 453 2.21 -8.02 -9.04
CA VAL A 453 3.27 -8.28 -8.05
C VAL A 453 4.50 -8.96 -8.64
N ASP A 454 4.33 -9.65 -9.76
CA ASP A 454 5.43 -10.07 -10.62
C ASP A 454 5.28 -9.36 -11.97
N TYR A 455 6.25 -8.53 -12.32
CA TYR A 455 6.24 -7.76 -13.56
C TYR A 455 7.66 -7.41 -14.02
N GLN A 456 7.75 -7.05 -15.30
CA GLN A 456 8.95 -6.53 -15.92
C GLN A 456 8.62 -5.29 -16.74
N ILE A 457 9.57 -4.36 -16.77
CA ILE A 457 9.50 -3.15 -17.59
C ILE A 457 10.69 -3.14 -18.53
N GLU A 458 10.38 -3.08 -19.81
CA GLU A 458 11.34 -3.16 -20.90
C GLU A 458 11.20 -1.95 -21.82
N VAL A 459 12.31 -1.56 -22.44
CA VAL A 459 12.35 -0.46 -23.40
C VAL A 459 12.90 -0.91 -24.74
N SER A 460 12.51 -0.22 -25.80
CA SER A 460 12.99 -0.49 -27.16
C SER A 460 13.07 0.79 -28.00
N LEU A 461 13.99 0.81 -28.97
CA LEU A 461 14.06 1.85 -30.01
C LEU A 461 13.26 1.48 -31.27
N ASP A 462 13.10 0.17 -31.53
CA ASP A 462 12.54 -0.35 -32.78
C ASP A 462 11.25 -1.18 -32.58
N GLY A 463 10.86 -1.43 -31.33
CA GLY A 463 9.71 -2.24 -30.94
C GLY A 463 9.94 -3.75 -31.05
N ARG A 464 11.17 -4.19 -31.33
CA ARG A 464 11.55 -5.59 -31.59
C ARG A 464 12.60 -6.09 -30.61
N GLN A 465 13.66 -5.33 -30.40
CA GLN A 465 14.69 -5.62 -29.42
C GLN A 465 14.37 -4.91 -28.11
N TRP A 466 14.23 -5.68 -27.04
CA TRP A 466 13.80 -5.19 -25.74
C TRP A 466 14.94 -5.30 -24.74
N THR A 467 15.10 -4.24 -23.95
CA THR A 467 16.07 -4.17 -22.85
C THR A 467 15.31 -4.03 -21.55
N LEU A 468 15.53 -4.95 -20.61
CA LEU A 468 14.99 -4.87 -19.25
C LEU A 468 15.60 -3.65 -18.53
N VAL A 469 14.75 -2.78 -18.00
CA VAL A 469 15.18 -1.60 -17.23
C VAL A 469 14.74 -1.65 -15.77
N SER A 470 13.66 -2.37 -15.47
CA SER A 470 13.22 -2.63 -14.09
C SER A 470 12.36 -3.88 -14.01
N SER A 471 12.24 -4.47 -12.83
CA SER A 471 11.32 -5.57 -12.54
C SER A 471 10.87 -5.54 -11.08
N SER A 472 9.99 -6.47 -10.69
CA SER A 472 9.64 -6.73 -9.29
C SER A 472 10.71 -7.48 -8.50
N GLN A 473 11.71 -8.10 -9.14
CA GLN A 473 12.60 -9.08 -8.48
C GLN A 473 13.49 -8.48 -7.39
N ASP A 474 13.85 -7.20 -7.52
CA ASP A 474 14.64 -6.46 -6.53
C ASP A 474 13.75 -5.69 -5.53
N ARG A 475 12.46 -6.03 -5.44
CA ARG A 475 11.56 -5.51 -4.41
C ARG A 475 11.36 -6.50 -3.27
N LEU A 476 11.05 -5.95 -2.11
CA LEU A 476 10.48 -6.74 -1.02
C LEU A 476 9.19 -7.43 -1.51
N PRO A 477 8.94 -8.69 -1.12
CA PRO A 477 7.71 -9.40 -1.47
C PRO A 477 6.45 -8.60 -1.06
N TYR A 478 5.39 -8.74 -1.85
CA TYR A 478 4.10 -8.13 -1.50
C TYR A 478 3.60 -8.66 -0.14
N GLY A 479 3.09 -7.76 0.70
CA GLY A 479 2.63 -8.08 2.06
C GLY A 479 3.74 -8.09 3.13
N THR A 480 5.02 -7.96 2.74
CA THR A 480 6.10 -7.76 3.73
C THR A 480 5.87 -6.46 4.51
N PRO A 481 5.93 -6.48 5.86
CA PRO A 481 5.89 -5.26 6.66
C PRO A 481 6.99 -4.31 6.20
N ASN A 482 6.67 -3.05 5.93
CA ASN A 482 7.64 -2.12 5.36
C ASN A 482 7.51 -0.72 5.95
N ASN A 483 8.65 -0.19 6.40
CA ASN A 483 8.82 1.24 6.58
C ASN A 483 9.57 1.77 5.37
N GLU A 484 8.83 2.29 4.39
CA GLU A 484 9.36 2.75 3.10
C GLU A 484 10.54 3.70 3.28
N ARG A 485 10.43 4.68 4.19
CA ARG A 485 11.52 5.62 4.50
C ARG A 485 12.78 4.91 5.00
N ALA A 486 12.62 3.97 5.93
CA ALA A 486 13.75 3.22 6.46
C ALA A 486 14.40 2.35 5.36
N THR A 487 13.60 1.75 4.49
CA THR A 487 14.04 1.01 3.30
C THR A 487 14.82 1.91 2.34
N THR A 488 14.31 3.10 2.02
CA THR A 488 15.00 4.08 1.16
C THR A 488 16.33 4.50 1.77
N VAL A 489 16.36 4.88 3.06
CA VAL A 489 17.62 5.25 3.76
C VAL A 489 18.63 4.10 3.75
N ARG A 490 18.18 2.86 4.01
CA ARG A 490 19.03 1.66 3.99
C ARG A 490 19.66 1.47 2.61
N ASN A 491 18.85 1.51 1.55
CA ASN A 491 19.32 1.28 0.19
C ASN A 491 20.28 2.38 -0.29
N ILE A 492 20.04 3.65 0.07
CA ILE A 492 20.94 4.75 -0.26
C ILE A 492 22.31 4.57 0.42
N ARG A 493 22.32 4.23 1.72
CA ARG A 493 23.57 4.01 2.49
C ARG A 493 24.43 2.89 1.92
N GLN A 494 23.82 1.82 1.42
CA GLN A 494 24.56 0.68 0.83
C GLN A 494 25.42 1.07 -0.37
N ARG A 495 25.05 2.13 -1.12
CA ARG A 495 25.80 2.57 -2.31
C ARG A 495 27.00 3.46 -1.99
N GLY A 496 27.23 3.77 -0.71
CA GLY A 496 28.09 4.86 -0.25
C GLY A 496 27.35 6.19 -0.37
N GLU A 497 27.19 6.91 0.75
CA GLU A 497 26.56 8.23 0.71
C GLU A 497 27.33 9.13 -0.28
N PRO A 498 26.64 9.82 -1.22
CA PRO A 498 27.30 10.88 -1.95
C PRO A 498 27.83 11.88 -0.93
N GLY A 499 29.14 12.13 -0.94
CA GLY A 499 29.74 13.14 -0.08
C GLY A 499 29.03 14.49 -0.22
N PRO A 500 29.15 15.39 0.78
CA PRO A 500 28.46 16.67 0.79
C PRO A 500 28.93 17.50 -0.40
N GLY A 501 28.17 17.43 -1.50
CA GLY A 501 28.66 17.96 -2.78
C GLY A 501 27.60 18.21 -3.84
N ASN A 502 26.45 17.53 -3.85
CA ASN A 502 25.48 17.68 -4.95
C ASN A 502 23.99 17.65 -4.53
N ALA A 503 23.66 17.89 -3.26
CA ALA A 503 22.31 18.27 -2.86
C ALA A 503 22.39 19.63 -2.15
N ALA A 504 21.58 20.59 -2.58
CA ALA A 504 21.48 21.88 -1.92
C ALA A 504 20.85 21.69 -0.53
N GLY A 505 21.70 21.55 0.51
CA GLY A 505 21.28 21.38 1.90
C GLY A 505 22.24 20.46 2.66
N SER A 506 22.59 20.83 3.88
CA SER A 506 23.48 20.09 4.80
C SER A 506 22.87 18.80 5.37
N ASP A 507 21.69 18.41 4.91
CA ASP A 507 20.87 17.38 5.55
C ASP A 507 21.23 15.99 5.04
N SER A 508 21.42 15.05 5.96
CA SER A 508 21.64 13.65 5.59
C SER A 508 20.36 13.03 5.01
N VAL A 509 20.48 11.89 4.32
CA VAL A 509 19.33 11.12 3.80
C VAL A 509 18.35 10.76 4.93
N ALA A 510 18.86 10.50 6.13
CA ALA A 510 18.04 10.23 7.30
C ALA A 510 17.27 11.47 7.77
N ASP A 511 17.87 12.66 7.69
CA ASP A 511 17.22 13.93 8.04
C ASP A 511 16.09 14.26 7.06
N LEU A 512 16.33 14.07 5.75
CA LEU A 512 15.29 14.22 4.72
C LEU A 512 14.13 13.26 4.94
N ALA A 513 14.41 11.99 5.27
CA ALA A 513 13.37 11.01 5.57
C ALA A 513 12.54 11.38 6.82
N ASN A 514 13.20 11.88 7.88
CA ASN A 514 12.51 12.36 9.08
C ASN A 514 11.69 13.63 8.81
N ARG A 515 12.22 14.55 8.00
CA ARG A 515 11.51 15.76 7.58
C ARG A 515 10.26 15.42 6.79
N LEU A 516 10.35 14.48 5.84
CA LEU A 516 9.20 14.00 5.08
C LEU A 516 8.12 13.42 6.00
N LEU A 517 8.50 12.58 6.97
CA LEU A 517 7.57 12.03 7.96
C LEU A 517 6.86 13.14 8.75
N GLN A 518 7.61 14.13 9.22
CA GLN A 518 7.06 15.25 9.99
C GLN A 518 6.02 16.02 9.16
N LEU A 519 6.36 16.36 7.91
CA LEU A 519 5.48 17.09 7.00
C LEU A 519 4.21 16.30 6.66
N GLU A 520 4.34 15.01 6.34
CA GLU A 520 3.19 14.15 6.03
C GLU A 520 2.27 13.99 7.24
N THR A 521 2.84 13.84 8.45
CA THR A 521 2.07 13.73 9.69
C THR A 521 1.31 15.03 9.98
N GLU A 522 1.98 16.18 9.88
CA GLU A 522 1.35 17.49 10.09
C GLU A 522 0.25 17.75 9.05
N GLN A 523 0.49 17.43 7.78
CA GLN A 523 -0.49 17.56 6.71
C GLN A 523 -1.72 16.67 6.96
N SER A 524 -1.51 15.41 7.39
CA SER A 524 -2.59 14.49 7.71
C SER A 524 -3.46 14.99 8.86
N GLU A 525 -2.84 15.49 9.94
CA GLU A 525 -3.59 16.07 11.07
C GLU A 525 -4.37 17.32 10.65
N LEU A 526 -3.81 18.17 9.79
CA LEU A 526 -4.51 19.34 9.25
C LEU A 526 -5.73 18.94 8.39
N ARG A 527 -5.63 17.85 7.62
CA ARG A 527 -6.70 17.33 6.76
C ARG A 527 -7.78 16.54 7.51
N LYS A 528 -7.52 16.16 8.75
CA LYS A 528 -8.48 15.36 9.54
C LYS A 528 -9.80 16.14 9.68
N PRO A 529 -10.93 15.56 9.24
CA PRO A 529 -12.21 16.23 9.34
C PRO A 529 -12.57 16.37 10.81
N GLN A 530 -13.04 17.56 11.19
CA GLN A 530 -13.65 17.78 12.49
C GLN A 530 -15.14 17.49 12.32
N LEU A 531 -15.60 16.34 12.79
CA LEU A 531 -16.99 15.95 12.66
C LEU A 531 -17.81 16.52 13.82
N VAL A 532 -19.01 17.00 13.50
CA VAL A 532 -20.05 17.33 14.46
C VAL A 532 -21.31 16.55 14.11
N PHE A 533 -22.06 16.18 15.15
CA PHE A 533 -23.39 15.63 14.96
C PHE A 533 -24.36 16.77 14.64
N GLY A 534 -25.03 16.70 13.49
CA GLY A 534 -25.84 17.80 12.97
C GLY A 534 -26.83 17.35 11.90
N GLY A 535 -27.62 18.30 11.38
CA GLY A 535 -28.51 18.04 10.25
C GLY A 535 -27.71 17.84 8.95
N GLN A 536 -27.88 16.68 8.32
CA GLN A 536 -27.50 16.42 6.93
C GLN A 536 -28.66 16.79 6.02
N PHE A 537 -28.37 17.39 4.86
CA PHE A 537 -29.37 17.87 3.92
C PHE A 537 -29.27 17.09 2.61
N GLY A 538 -30.39 16.54 2.16
CA GLY A 538 -30.55 15.92 0.85
C GLY A 538 -31.85 16.35 0.19
N ASP A 539 -32.19 15.72 -0.93
CA ASP A 539 -33.45 15.95 -1.61
C ASP A 539 -34.63 15.59 -0.68
N PRO A 540 -35.63 16.47 -0.50
CA PRO A 540 -36.75 16.19 0.38
C PRO A 540 -37.63 15.08 -0.20
N GLU A 541 -38.06 14.17 0.67
CA GLU A 541 -39.04 13.14 0.34
C GLU A 541 -40.44 13.74 0.14
N ALA A 542 -41.28 13.07 -0.66
CA ALA A 542 -42.69 13.41 -0.76
C ALA A 542 -43.36 13.32 0.62
N THR A 543 -44.12 14.35 0.97
CA THR A 543 -44.80 14.45 2.27
C THR A 543 -46.30 14.27 2.06
N PHE A 544 -46.96 13.57 2.98
CA PHE A 544 -48.39 13.26 2.90
C PHE A 544 -49.06 13.63 4.22
N VAL A 545 -50.31 14.09 4.15
CA VAL A 545 -51.17 14.13 5.33
C VAL A 545 -51.43 12.71 5.79
N MET A 546 -51.27 12.42 7.09
CA MET A 546 -51.47 11.05 7.59
C MET A 546 -52.71 10.95 8.46
N HIS A 547 -53.51 9.93 8.21
CA HIS A 547 -54.67 9.67 9.04
C HIS A 547 -54.22 9.36 10.48
N ARG A 548 -54.58 10.23 11.42
CA ARG A 548 -54.18 10.14 12.85
C ARG A 548 -52.68 10.08 13.09
N GLY A 549 -51.87 10.62 12.18
CA GLY A 549 -50.41 10.61 12.32
C GLY A 549 -49.75 9.28 11.99
N ASP A 550 -50.50 8.31 11.46
CA ASP A 550 -50.01 6.96 11.15
C ASP A 550 -49.31 6.92 9.77
N PRO A 551 -47.99 6.66 9.70
CA PRO A 551 -47.24 6.57 8.44
C PRO A 551 -47.70 5.43 7.52
N GLU A 552 -48.50 4.48 8.02
CA GLU A 552 -49.10 3.42 7.22
C GLU A 552 -50.39 3.85 6.52
N GLN A 553 -50.91 5.04 6.83
CA GLN A 553 -52.17 5.57 6.31
C GLN A 553 -51.99 6.97 5.70
N PRO A 554 -51.17 7.11 4.64
CA PRO A 554 -51.03 8.38 3.93
C PRO A 554 -52.32 8.70 3.15
N GLU A 555 -52.70 9.98 3.16
CA GLU A 555 -53.82 10.53 2.42
C GLU A 555 -53.30 11.38 1.25
N ALA A 556 -53.66 12.67 1.21
CA ALA A 556 -53.22 13.57 0.15
C ALA A 556 -51.73 13.93 0.29
N GLU A 557 -51.02 13.92 -0.84
CA GLU A 557 -49.69 14.52 -0.92
C GLU A 557 -49.79 16.03 -0.63
N ILE A 558 -48.83 16.55 0.10
CA ILE A 558 -48.79 17.96 0.50
C ILE A 558 -47.42 18.56 0.22
N HIS A 559 -47.45 19.71 -0.42
CA HIS A 559 -46.26 20.48 -0.73
C HIS A 559 -46.00 21.53 0.36
N PRO A 560 -44.74 21.92 0.56
CA PRO A 560 -44.40 22.95 1.53
C PRO A 560 -45.13 24.26 1.21
N HIS A 561 -45.84 24.80 2.19
CA HIS A 561 -46.50 26.11 2.12
C HIS A 561 -46.56 26.77 3.50
N ILE A 562 -46.80 28.07 3.53
CA ILE A 562 -46.88 28.83 4.78
C ILE A 562 -48.21 28.49 5.48
N PRO A 563 -48.19 28.08 6.77
CA PRO A 563 -49.42 27.82 7.52
C PRO A 563 -50.38 29.01 7.52
N VAL A 564 -51.67 28.76 7.38
CA VAL A 564 -52.74 29.76 7.24
C VAL A 564 -52.83 30.70 8.44
N ILE A 565 -52.38 30.26 9.62
CA ILE A 565 -52.32 31.07 10.84
C ILE A 565 -51.38 32.28 10.70
N PHE A 566 -50.40 32.22 9.78
CA PHE A 566 -49.49 33.33 9.47
C PHE A 566 -49.99 34.24 8.32
N GLY A 567 -51.19 34.00 7.80
CA GLY A 567 -51.84 34.78 6.75
C GLY A 567 -51.64 34.25 5.32
N GLU A 568 -52.35 34.86 4.36
CA GLU A 568 -52.35 34.47 2.93
C GLU A 568 -51.15 35.03 2.13
N THR A 569 -49.94 35.01 2.70
CA THR A 569 -48.77 35.53 1.98
C THR A 569 -48.22 34.44 1.06
N SER A 570 -48.61 34.45 -0.22
CA SER A 570 -47.91 33.67 -1.24
C SER A 570 -46.46 34.15 -1.35
N LEU A 571 -45.49 33.24 -1.26
CA LEU A 571 -44.11 33.54 -1.63
C LEU A 571 -44.09 34.02 -3.10
N PRO A 572 -43.47 35.17 -3.42
CA PRO A 572 -43.34 35.58 -4.82
C PRO A 572 -42.58 34.49 -5.58
N ALA A 573 -43.12 34.06 -6.72
CA ALA A 573 -42.48 33.10 -7.60
C ALA A 573 -41.07 33.61 -7.94
N GLY A 574 -40.05 32.82 -7.55
CA GLY A 574 -38.64 33.08 -7.81
C GLY A 574 -38.26 32.86 -9.27
#